data_AF-A0A7S0N2N4-F1
#
_entry.id   AF-A0A7S0N2N4-F1
#
_cell.length_a   1.000
_cell.length_b   1.000
_cell.length_c   1.000
_cell.angle_alpha   90.00
_cell.angle_beta   90.00
_cell.angle_gamma   90.00
#
_symmetry.space_group_name_H-M   'P 1'
#
loop_
_entity.id
_entity.type
_entity.pdbx_description
1 polymer ?
#
loop_
_entity_poly.entity_id
_entity_poly.type
_entity_poly.pdbx_seq_one_letter_code
_entity_poly.pdbx_strand_id
1 'polypeptide(L)'
;ILDFQPRMSLITRTLRLASTDLFHYVCLFSFIFIGYASMGTFLLGDRLPQFQNLGNSCSALFRIVMGWDPLYRAMFRAASKSKTQSTAVVFLVFYWSWII
;
A
#
# COMPACT_ATOMS: atom_id res chain seq x y z
N ILE A 1 -6.75 21.29 25.92
CA ILE A 1 -8.24 21.41 25.93
C ILE A 1 -8.93 20.04 26.03
N LEU A 2 -8.26 18.92 25.71
CA LEU A 2 -8.82 17.55 25.85
C LEU A 2 -8.63 16.91 27.24
N ASP A 3 -8.00 17.59 28.20
CA ASP A 3 -7.56 17.01 29.48
C ASP A 3 -8.61 17.07 30.61
N PHE A 4 -9.85 17.50 30.33
CA PHE A 4 -10.90 17.62 31.35
C PHE A 4 -11.36 16.27 31.93
N GLN A 5 -11.08 15.15 31.26
CA GLN A 5 -11.38 13.81 31.76
C GLN A 5 -10.09 12.98 31.97
N PRO A 6 -9.85 12.40 33.15
CA PRO A 6 -8.62 11.65 33.47
C PRO A 6 -8.27 10.55 32.46
N ARG A 7 -9.31 9.87 31.93
CA ARG A 7 -9.18 8.82 30.91
C ARG A 7 -8.68 9.33 29.55
N MET A 8 -9.09 10.53 29.14
CA MET A 8 -8.65 11.13 27.87
C MET A 8 -7.23 11.73 27.99
N SER A 9 -6.88 12.26 29.16
CA SER A 9 -5.52 12.73 29.46
C SER A 9 -4.50 11.58 29.40
N LEU A 10 -4.88 10.38 29.82
CA LEU A 10 -3.99 9.20 29.76
C LEU A 10 -3.69 8.81 28.30
N ILE A 11 -4.71 8.72 27.45
CA ILE A 11 -4.57 8.41 26.01
C ILE A 11 -3.70 9.47 25.30
N THR A 12 -3.93 10.75 25.59
CA THR A 12 -3.18 11.83 24.94
C THR A 12 -1.70 11.83 25.36
N ARG A 13 -1.40 11.48 26.62
CA ARG A 13 -0.01 11.30 27.11
C ARG A 13 0.67 10.11 26.47
N THR A 14 0.01 8.96 26.37
CA THR A 14 0.61 7.78 25.72
C THR A 14 0.85 8.02 24.23
N LEU A 15 -0.10 8.65 23.53
CA LEU A 15 0.06 9.03 22.13
C LEU A 15 1.22 10.02 21.93
N ARG A 16 1.36 10.99 22.84
CA ARG A 16 2.47 11.96 22.78
C ARG A 16 3.82 11.28 22.99
N LEU A 17 3.92 10.36 23.95
CA LEU A 17 5.16 9.58 24.17
C LEU A 17 5.48 8.68 22.98
N ALA A 18 4.48 8.05 22.37
CA ALA A 18 4.65 7.18 21.19
C ALA A 18 4.88 7.96 19.88
N SER A 19 4.59 9.27 19.84
CA SER A 19 4.57 10.04 18.60
C SER A 19 5.91 10.06 17.84
N THR A 20 7.04 10.13 18.54
CA THR A 20 8.37 10.11 17.91
C THR A 20 8.65 8.78 17.20
N ASP A 21 8.31 7.68 17.86
CA ASP A 21 8.47 6.32 17.30
C ASP A 21 7.52 6.11 16.11
N LEU A 22 6.27 6.54 16.25
CA LEU A 22 5.26 6.49 15.19
C LEU A 22 5.67 7.32 13.97
N PHE A 23 6.24 8.51 14.18
CA PHE A 23 6.73 9.36 13.11
C PHE A 23 7.88 8.70 12.34
N HIS A 24 8.84 8.11 13.05
CA HIS A 24 9.94 7.39 12.43
C HIS A 24 9.43 6.19 11.61
N TYR A 25 8.50 5.41 12.16
CA TYR A 25 7.84 4.32 11.46
C TYR A 25 7.10 4.79 10.20
N VAL A 26 6.34 5.89 10.29
CA VAL A 26 5.62 6.46 9.14
C VAL A 26 6.58 6.91 8.04
N CYS A 27 7.74 7.47 8.38
CA CYS A 27 8.76 7.83 7.40
C CYS A 27 9.33 6.61 6.66
N LEU A 28 9.71 5.57 7.41
CA LEU A 28 10.21 4.31 6.83
C LEU A 28 9.14 3.62 5.97
N PHE A 29 7.91 3.52 6.49
CA PHE A 29 6.77 2.98 5.77
C PHE A 29 6.52 3.75 4.47
N SER A 30 6.52 5.09 4.51
CA SER A 30 6.30 5.93 3.34
C SER A 30 7.38 5.71 2.27
N PHE A 31 8.64 5.49 2.67
CA PHE A 31 9.73 5.23 1.74
C PHE A 31 9.51 3.92 0.97
N ILE A 32 9.18 2.84 1.68
CA ILE A 32 8.88 1.53 1.08
C ILE A 32 7.59 1.62 0.24
N PHE A 33 6.55 2.27 0.76
CA PHE A 33 5.26 2.44 0.11
C PHE A 33 5.38 3.16 -1.25
N ILE A 34 6.11 4.28 -1.30
CA ILE A 34 6.35 5.03 -2.54
C ILE A 34 7.22 4.21 -3.50
N GLY A 35 8.20 3.45 -3.00
CA GLY A 35 9.00 2.53 -3.79
C GLY A 35 8.15 1.50 -4.53
N TYR A 36 7.25 0.83 -3.80
CA TYR A 36 6.30 -0.11 -4.40
C TYR A 36 5.27 0.56 -5.32
N ALA A 37 4.80 1.76 -5.00
CA ALA A 37 3.88 2.50 -5.87
C ALA A 37 4.55 2.85 -7.21
N SER A 38 5.82 3.24 -7.16
CA SER A 38 6.61 3.56 -8.34
C SER A 38 6.87 2.32 -9.19
N MET A 39 7.29 1.22 -8.55
CA MET A 39 7.50 -0.06 -9.22
C MET A 39 6.21 -0.63 -9.82
N GLY A 40 5.08 -0.48 -9.12
CA GLY A 40 3.75 -0.84 -9.61
C GLY A 40 3.37 -0.04 -10.85
N THR A 41 3.68 1.27 -10.86
CA THR A 41 3.43 2.16 -12.00
C THR A 41 4.22 1.72 -13.23
N PHE A 42 5.50 1.37 -13.06
CA PHE A 42 6.35 0.93 -14.18
C PHE A 42 6.00 -0.46 -14.69
N LEU A 43 5.69 -1.42 -13.80
CA LEU A 43 5.44 -2.80 -14.19
C LEU A 43 4.01 -3.05 -14.67
N LEU A 44 3.03 -2.37 -14.08
CA LEU A 44 1.60 -2.65 -14.30
C LEU A 44 0.85 -1.50 -14.98
N GLY A 45 1.44 -0.31 -15.11
CA GLY A 45 0.73 0.88 -15.60
C GLY A 45 0.19 0.77 -17.03
N ASP A 46 0.85 0.01 -17.90
CA ASP A 46 0.37 -0.24 -19.27
C ASP A 46 -0.87 -1.14 -19.30
N ARG A 47 -1.05 -2.01 -18.30
CA ARG A 47 -2.07 -3.08 -18.32
C ARG A 47 -3.22 -2.83 -17.36
N LEU A 48 -2.99 -2.08 -16.30
CA LEU A 48 -3.97 -1.82 -15.24
C LEU A 48 -4.14 -0.32 -15.04
N PRO A 49 -5.37 0.22 -15.24
CA PRO A 49 -5.63 1.64 -15.06
C PRO A 49 -5.36 2.12 -13.62
N GLN A 50 -5.44 1.21 -12.64
CA GLN A 50 -5.11 1.50 -11.25
C GLN A 50 -3.64 1.86 -11.03
N PHE A 51 -2.75 1.46 -11.94
CA PHE A 51 -1.31 1.72 -11.86
C PHE A 51 -0.80 2.69 -12.92
N GLN A 52 -1.68 3.38 -13.66
CA GLN A 52 -1.25 4.29 -14.73
C GLN A 52 -0.47 5.51 -14.22
N ASN A 53 -0.81 5.99 -13.02
CA ASN A 53 -0.20 7.17 -12.41
C ASN A 53 0.22 6.83 -10.99
N LEU A 54 1.29 7.47 -10.50
CA LEU A 54 1.80 7.22 -9.15
C LEU A 54 0.75 7.41 -8.05
N GLY A 55 -0.08 8.46 -8.14
CA GLY A 55 -1.16 8.70 -7.17
C GLY A 55 -2.26 7.61 -7.19
N ASN A 56 -2.56 7.08 -8.38
CA ASN A 56 -3.48 5.96 -8.53
C ASN A 56 -2.86 4.68 -7.95
N SER A 57 -1.57 4.44 -8.21
CA SER A 57 -0.82 3.31 -7.66
C SER A 57 -0.79 3.34 -6.12
N CYS A 58 -0.56 4.50 -5.52
CA CYS A 58 -0.65 4.69 -4.07
C CYS A 58 -2.05 4.32 -3.55
N SER A 59 -3.10 4.85 -4.18
CA SER A 59 -4.49 4.55 -3.80
C SER A 59 -4.80 3.06 -3.95
N ALA A 60 -4.29 2.42 -4.98
CA ALA A 60 -4.45 0.99 -5.23
C ALA A 60 -3.76 0.14 -4.16
N LEU A 61 -2.49 0.42 -3.83
CA LEU A 61 -1.74 -0.27 -2.79
C LEU A 61 -2.41 -0.12 -1.41
N PHE A 62 -2.94 1.07 -1.10
CA PHE A 62 -3.68 1.29 0.14
C PHE A 62 -4.99 0.47 0.18
N ARG A 63 -5.72 0.38 -0.94
CA ARG A 63 -6.93 -0.46 -1.05
C ARG A 63 -6.65 -1.95 -0.90
N ILE A 64 -5.46 -2.42 -1.32
CA ILE A 64 -5.03 -3.82 -1.10
C ILE A 64 -4.87 -4.09 0.40
N VAL A 65 -4.18 -3.21 1.13
CA VAL A 65 -3.96 -3.36 2.59
C VAL A 65 -5.28 -3.32 3.35
N MET A 66 -6.19 -2.42 2.95
CA MET A 66 -7.53 -2.32 3.54
C MET A 66 -8.46 -3.48 3.14
N GLY A 67 -8.05 -4.37 2.23
CA GLY A 67 -8.85 -5.50 1.75
C GLY A 67 -10.12 -5.09 0.98
N TRP A 68 -10.21 -3.84 0.51
CA TRP A 68 -11.44 -3.31 -0.08
C TRP A 68 -11.59 -3.73 -1.56
N ASP A 69 -10.52 -3.68 -2.33
CA ASP A 69 -10.56 -3.90 -3.77
C ASP A 69 -10.04 -5.32 -4.11
N PRO A 70 -10.78 -6.14 -4.88
CA PRO A 70 -10.27 -7.41 -5.40
C PRO A 70 -9.26 -7.19 -6.54
N LEU A 71 -8.30 -6.28 -6.36
CA LEU A 71 -7.24 -5.97 -7.32
C LEU A 71 -6.46 -7.22 -7.74
N TYR A 72 -6.32 -8.18 -6.82
CA TYR A 72 -5.82 -9.53 -7.12
C TYR A 72 -6.52 -10.18 -8.32
N ARG A 73 -7.85 -10.06 -8.42
CA ARG A 73 -8.62 -10.61 -9.55
C ARG A 73 -8.30 -9.89 -10.85
N ALA A 74 -8.10 -8.57 -10.80
CA ALA A 74 -7.71 -7.80 -11.98
C ALA A 74 -6.31 -8.17 -12.45
N MET A 75 -5.35 -8.28 -11.53
CA MET A 75 -3.98 -8.74 -11.80
C MET A 75 -3.95 -10.17 -12.32
N PHE A 76 -4.72 -11.09 -11.72
CA PHE A 76 -4.80 -12.48 -12.16
C PHE A 76 -5.41 -12.62 -13.56
N ARG A 77 -6.43 -11.83 -13.89
CA ARG A 77 -7.00 -11.79 -15.24
C ARG A 77 -6.02 -11.21 -16.25
N ALA A 78 -5.29 -10.16 -15.88
CA ALA A 78 -4.25 -9.56 -16.72
C ALA A 78 -3.09 -10.55 -16.95
N ALA A 79 -2.71 -11.30 -15.91
CA ALA A 79 -1.73 -12.37 -15.96
C ALA A 79 -2.18 -13.52 -16.90
N SER A 80 -3.42 -14.01 -16.72
CA SER A 80 -3.98 -15.12 -17.50
C SER A 80 -4.18 -14.79 -18.98
N LYS A 81 -4.49 -13.52 -19.30
CA LYS A 81 -4.57 -13.06 -20.71
C LYS A 81 -3.20 -12.93 -21.38
N SER A 82 -2.11 -12.88 -20.62
CA SER A 82 -0.78 -12.72 -21.19
C SER A 82 -0.27 -14.02 -21.80
N LYS A 83 0.08 -13.99 -23.10
CA LYS A 83 0.70 -15.12 -23.80
C LYS A 83 2.10 -15.47 -23.27
N THR A 84 2.75 -14.53 -22.58
CA THR A 84 4.09 -14.70 -22.01
C THR A 84 4.00 -15.07 -20.52
N GLN A 85 4.32 -16.33 -20.20
CA GLN A 85 4.32 -16.84 -18.81
C GLN A 85 5.11 -15.94 -17.84
N SER A 86 6.21 -15.32 -18.30
CA SER A 86 7.06 -14.47 -17.44
C SER A 86 6.30 -13.27 -16.85
N THR A 87 5.39 -12.64 -17.60
CA THR A 87 4.63 -11.48 -17.10
C THR A 87 3.60 -11.84 -16.04
N ALA A 88 3.00 -13.03 -16.12
CA ALA A 88 2.08 -13.53 -15.11
C ALA A 88 2.78 -13.73 -13.75
N VAL A 89 4.00 -14.27 -13.79
CA VAL A 89 4.82 -14.47 -12.59
C VAL A 89 5.19 -13.13 -11.95
N VAL A 90 5.57 -12.13 -12.74
CA VAL A 90 5.91 -10.78 -12.23
C VAL A 90 4.73 -10.16 -11.47
N PHE A 91 3.51 -10.28 -11.97
CA PHE A 91 2.33 -9.73 -11.28
C PHE A 91 2.03 -10.43 -9.97
N LEU A 92 2.16 -11.76 -9.93
CA LEU A 92 1.96 -12.54 -8.70
C LEU A 92 3.04 -12.23 -7.67
N VAL A 93 4.31 -12.22 -8.09
CA VAL A 93 5.44 -11.90 -7.22
C VAL A 93 5.30 -10.49 -6.65
N PHE A 94 4.96 -9.50 -7.47
CA PHE A 94 4.71 -8.14 -7.00
C PHE A 94 3.58 -8.09 -5.95
N TYR A 95 2.46 -8.75 -6.22
CA TYR A 95 1.32 -8.76 -5.31
C TYR A 95 1.64 -9.43 -3.96
N TRP A 96 2.29 -10.59 -3.99
CA TRP A 96 2.67 -11.32 -2.77
C TRP A 96 3.77 -10.61 -1.99
N SER A 97 4.74 -10.00 -2.69
CA SER A 97 5.82 -9.20 -2.08
C SER A 97 5.33 -7.94 -1.37
N TRP A 98 4.16 -7.41 -1.76
CA TRP A 98 3.56 -6.26 -1.09
C TRP A 98 2.77 -6.64 0.16
N ILE A 99 2.21 -7.85 0.20
CA ILE A 99 1.35 -8.31 1.29
C ILE A 99 2.14 -8.92 2.45
N ILE A 100 3.28 -9.53 2.16
CA ILE A 100 4.18 -10.15 3.15
C ILE A 100 5.08 -9.09 3.82
#